data_AF-A0A9E5NP28-F1
#
_entry.id   AF-A0A9E5NP28-F1
#
_cell.length_a   1.000
_cell.length_b   1.000
_cell.length_c   1.000
_cell.angle_alpha   90.00
_cell.angle_beta   90.00
_cell.angle_gamma   90.00
#
_symmetry.space_group_name_H-M   'P 1'
#
loop_
_entity.id
_entity.type
_entity.pdbx_description
1 polymer ?
#
loop_
_entity_poly.entity_id
_entity_poly.type
_entity_poly.pdbx_seq_one_letter_code
_entity_poly.pdbx_strand_id
1 'polypeptide(L)'
;GAARREAVYFRYWMHLAHGLHVPAHYGIRTDRWKLIFYYGLPLDATGAQEQQTPAGWELYDMETDPLELHNLYGESAYAGVAAELRQTLDQAKQQYGDTDEQYPELQERCRTTQ
;
A
#
# COMPACT_ATOMS: atom_id res chain seq x y z
N GLY A 1 18.66 21.90 -10.00
CA GLY A 1 17.51 21.94 -9.09
C GLY A 1 17.20 20.53 -8.69
N ALA A 2 16.98 20.24 -7.41
CA ALA A 2 16.59 18.90 -6.97
C ALA A 2 15.26 18.56 -7.65
N ALA A 3 15.20 17.42 -8.35
CA ALA A 3 13.95 16.91 -8.89
C ALA A 3 12.98 16.73 -7.71
N ARG A 4 11.81 17.39 -7.79
CA ARG A 4 10.73 17.19 -6.83
C ARG A 4 10.35 15.71 -6.91
N ARG A 5 10.32 15.00 -5.78
CA ARG A 5 9.87 13.60 -5.76
C ARG A 5 8.38 13.58 -6.16
N GLU A 6 8.04 12.81 -7.18
CA GLU A 6 6.66 12.69 -7.68
C GLU A 6 5.75 11.93 -6.70
N ALA A 7 6.34 11.06 -5.87
CA ALA A 7 5.65 10.35 -4.80
C ALA A 7 6.59 10.02 -3.63
N VAL A 8 6.01 9.84 -2.44
CA VAL A 8 6.66 9.22 -1.27
C VAL A 8 6.20 7.78 -1.18
N TYR A 9 7.15 6.84 -1.20
CA TYR A 9 6.93 5.43 -0.91
C TYR A 9 7.04 5.18 0.59
N PHE A 10 6.19 4.31 1.13
CA PHE A 10 6.26 3.88 2.52
C PHE A 10 5.85 2.41 2.68
N ARG A 11 6.35 1.79 3.76
CA ARG A 11 6.01 0.41 4.16
C ARG A 11 6.00 0.28 5.68
N TYR A 12 4.98 -0.39 6.19
CA TYR A 12 4.81 -0.77 7.59
C TYR A 12 4.79 -2.29 7.71
N TRP A 13 5.80 -2.84 8.36
CA TRP A 13 6.05 -4.28 8.45
C TRP A 13 5.39 -4.97 9.67
N MET A 14 5.14 -4.23 10.75
CA MET A 14 4.88 -4.81 12.07
C MET A 14 3.41 -5.25 12.25
N HIS A 15 3.05 -6.34 11.59
CA HIS A 15 1.68 -6.85 11.53
C HIS A 15 1.09 -7.10 12.92
N LEU A 16 0.06 -6.31 13.29
CA LEU A 16 -0.66 -6.40 14.57
C LEU A 16 0.26 -6.33 15.81
N ALA A 17 1.51 -5.88 15.66
CA ALA A 17 2.49 -5.89 16.74
C ALA A 17 2.05 -4.98 17.90
N HIS A 18 2.55 -5.26 19.10
CA HIS A 18 2.34 -4.46 20.31
C HIS A 18 0.87 -4.21 20.69
N GLY A 19 -0.07 -5.04 20.22
CA GLY A 19 -1.50 -4.82 20.45
C GLY A 19 -2.05 -3.58 19.74
N LEU A 20 -1.37 -3.08 18.70
CA LEU A 20 -1.80 -1.91 17.94
C LEU A 20 -2.93 -2.22 16.94
N HIS A 21 -3.17 -3.51 16.65
CA HIS A 21 -4.19 -3.97 15.69
C HIS A 21 -4.07 -3.34 14.28
N VAL A 22 -2.86 -2.92 13.87
CA VAL A 22 -2.59 -2.34 12.54
C VAL A 22 -2.10 -3.43 11.58
N PRO A 23 -2.81 -3.72 10.47
CA PRO A 23 -2.33 -4.65 9.46
C PRO A 23 -1.07 -4.13 8.75
N ALA A 24 -0.20 -5.05 8.33
CA ALA A 24 1.01 -4.68 7.61
C ALA A 24 0.66 -4.27 6.18
N HIS A 25 1.31 -3.22 5.68
CA HIS A 25 0.92 -2.55 4.46
C HIS A 25 2.07 -1.76 3.83
N TYR A 26 1.94 -1.45 2.54
CA TYR A 26 2.79 -0.47 1.85
C TYR A 26 1.93 0.45 0.99
N GLY A 27 2.49 1.57 0.55
CA GLY A 27 1.77 2.50 -0.29
C GLY A 27 2.64 3.60 -0.88
N ILE A 28 1.98 4.45 -1.65
CA ILE A 28 2.54 5.70 -2.13
C ILE A 28 1.63 6.88 -1.79
N ARG A 29 2.25 8.04 -1.62
CA ARG A 29 1.58 9.33 -1.44
C ARG A 29 2.16 10.34 -2.43
N THR A 30 1.35 10.82 -3.37
CA THR A 30 1.70 11.94 -4.25
C THR A 30 1.35 13.27 -3.59
N ASP A 31 1.25 14.39 -4.32
CA ASP A 31 0.67 15.62 -3.76
C ASP A 31 -0.86 15.47 -3.56
N ARG A 32 -1.57 14.80 -4.48
CA ARG A 32 -3.03 14.67 -4.45
C ARG A 32 -3.57 13.32 -4.00
N TRP A 33 -2.89 12.23 -4.30
CA TRP A 33 -3.43 10.89 -4.07
C TRP A 33 -2.64 10.12 -3.02
N LYS A 34 -3.32 9.18 -2.35
CA LYS A 34 -2.69 8.15 -1.53
C LYS A 34 -3.25 6.78 -1.93
N LEU A 35 -2.36 5.84 -2.22
CA LEU A 35 -2.69 4.46 -2.52
C LEU A 35 -2.02 3.55 -1.50
N ILE A 36 -2.78 2.65 -0.89
CA ILE A 36 -2.30 1.73 0.15
C ILE A 36 -2.73 0.31 -0.19
N PHE A 37 -1.83 -0.65 0.01
CA PHE A 37 -2.16 -2.07 0.02
C PHE A 37 -1.87 -2.67 1.39
N TYR A 38 -2.92 -3.06 2.09
CA TYR A 38 -2.82 -3.88 3.29
C TYR A 38 -2.71 -5.33 2.86
N TYR A 39 -1.51 -5.90 2.97
CA TYR A 39 -1.27 -7.30 2.62
C TYR A 39 -1.63 -8.25 3.77
N GLY A 40 -1.65 -7.76 5.01
CA GLY A 40 -2.22 -8.48 6.14
C GLY A 40 -1.49 -9.76 6.52
N LEU A 41 -0.17 -9.79 6.33
CA LEU A 41 0.71 -10.93 6.65
C LEU A 41 1.81 -10.50 7.63
N PRO A 42 2.26 -11.39 8.53
CA PRO A 42 3.42 -11.14 9.38
C PRO A 42 4.75 -11.09 8.60
N LEU A 43 4.84 -11.85 7.49
CA LEU A 43 6.09 -12.07 6.74
C LEU A 43 7.21 -12.51 7.70
N ASP A 44 8.43 -11.98 7.54
CA ASP A 44 9.59 -12.19 8.42
C ASP A 44 9.79 -11.06 9.45
N ALA A 45 8.78 -10.21 9.65
CA ALA A 45 8.88 -9.08 10.57
C ALA A 45 8.92 -9.54 12.03
N THR A 46 9.97 -9.17 12.75
CA THR A 46 10.11 -9.49 14.18
C THR A 46 9.01 -8.80 15.00
N GLY A 47 8.31 -9.58 15.83
CA GLY A 47 7.24 -9.08 16.71
C GLY A 47 5.87 -8.96 16.03
N ALA A 48 5.75 -9.34 14.76
CA ALA A 48 4.46 -9.50 14.09
C ALA A 48 3.66 -10.66 14.71
N GLN A 49 2.33 -10.56 14.69
CA GLN A 49 1.46 -11.67 15.09
C GLN A 49 1.14 -12.56 13.89
N GLU A 50 1.10 -13.88 14.12
CA GLU A 50 0.83 -14.88 13.07
C GLU A 50 -0.60 -14.79 12.49
N GLN A 51 -1.53 -14.20 13.24
CA GLN A 51 -2.90 -14.02 12.77
C GLN A 51 -2.92 -13.13 11.54
N GLN A 52 -3.32 -13.68 10.39
CA GLN A 52 -3.49 -12.92 9.15
C GLN A 52 -4.78 -12.08 9.17
N THR A 53 -4.78 -10.99 8.41
CA THR A 53 -5.98 -10.20 8.11
C THR A 53 -6.34 -10.29 6.62
N PRO A 54 -7.59 -9.97 6.24
CA PRO A 54 -7.93 -9.79 4.83
C PRO A 54 -7.00 -8.77 4.18
N ALA A 55 -6.61 -9.05 2.94
CA ALA A 55 -5.90 -8.09 2.12
C ALA A 55 -6.89 -7.07 1.53
N GLY A 56 -6.43 -5.84 1.32
CA GLY A 56 -7.29 -4.76 0.83
C GLY A 56 -6.50 -3.61 0.25
N TRP A 57 -7.04 -3.00 -0.79
CA TRP A 57 -6.55 -1.76 -1.36
C TRP A 57 -7.39 -0.58 -0.89
N GLU A 58 -6.72 0.54 -0.62
CA GLU A 58 -7.37 1.81 -0.32
C GLU A 58 -6.80 2.93 -1.19
N LEU A 59 -7.69 3.81 -1.67
CA LEU A 59 -7.35 4.99 -2.47
C LEU A 59 -8.06 6.21 -1.89
N TYR A 60 -7.30 7.28 -1.64
CA TYR A 60 -7.83 8.53 -1.09
C TYR A 60 -7.42 9.73 -1.95
N ASP A 61 -8.37 10.63 -2.18
CA ASP A 61 -8.12 11.96 -2.74
C ASP A 61 -7.80 12.93 -1.61
N MET A 62 -6.54 13.30 -1.46
CA MET A 62 -6.07 14.14 -0.36
C MET A 62 -6.40 15.62 -0.56
N GLU A 63 -6.87 16.01 -1.76
CA GLU A 63 -7.38 17.35 -2.02
C GLU A 63 -8.81 17.51 -1.51
N THR A 64 -9.66 16.49 -1.71
CA THR A 64 -11.09 16.54 -1.36
C THR A 64 -11.46 15.79 -0.09
N ASP A 65 -10.63 14.83 0.33
CA ASP A 65 -10.75 14.00 1.53
C ASP A 65 -9.42 13.95 2.33
N PRO A 66 -8.95 15.07 2.88
CA PRO A 66 -7.68 15.13 3.60
C PRO A 66 -7.66 14.32 4.91
N LEU A 67 -8.82 13.84 5.37
CA LEU A 67 -8.97 13.00 6.56
C LEU A 67 -9.05 11.51 6.22
N GLU A 68 -8.94 11.12 4.94
CA GLU A 68 -8.87 9.73 4.49
C GLU A 68 -10.10 8.90 4.94
N LEU A 69 -11.28 9.49 4.86
CA LEU A 69 -12.53 8.89 5.34
C LEU A 69 -13.26 8.08 4.26
N HIS A 70 -12.97 8.31 2.98
CA HIS A 70 -13.68 7.72 1.86
C HIS A 70 -12.71 6.95 0.98
N ASN A 71 -12.72 5.62 1.11
CA ASN A 71 -11.96 4.75 0.22
C ASN A 71 -12.61 4.74 -1.17
N LEU A 72 -11.93 5.32 -2.16
CA LEU A 72 -12.35 5.40 -3.56
C LEU A 72 -11.90 4.19 -4.39
N TYR A 73 -11.17 3.25 -3.79
CA TYR A 73 -10.68 2.08 -4.51
C TYR A 73 -11.86 1.16 -4.88
N GLY A 74 -11.92 0.74 -6.15
CA GLY A 74 -13.03 -0.02 -6.71
C GLY A 74 -14.15 0.83 -7.31
N GLU A 75 -14.17 2.15 -7.09
CA GLU A 75 -15.08 3.03 -7.79
C GLU A 75 -14.66 3.23 -9.24
N SER A 76 -15.59 3.00 -10.18
CA SER A 76 -15.30 3.00 -11.62
C SER A 76 -14.73 4.33 -12.13
N ALA A 77 -15.13 5.45 -11.52
CA ALA A 77 -14.61 6.78 -11.83
C ALA A 77 -13.11 6.94 -11.51
N TYR A 78 -12.58 6.17 -10.57
CA TYR A 78 -11.19 6.27 -10.09
C TYR A 78 -10.31 5.08 -10.53
N ALA A 79 -10.83 4.15 -11.33
CA ALA A 79 -10.08 2.99 -11.81
C ALA A 79 -8.80 3.38 -12.58
N GLY A 80 -8.84 4.46 -13.38
CA GLY A 80 -7.66 4.97 -14.08
C GLY A 80 -6.59 5.51 -13.13
N VAL A 81 -7.00 6.25 -12.09
CA VAL A 81 -6.11 6.77 -11.05
C VAL A 81 -5.46 5.63 -10.26
N ALA A 82 -6.24 4.61 -9.88
CA ALA A 82 -5.73 3.44 -9.19
C ALA A 82 -4.67 2.70 -10.04
N ALA A 83 -4.90 2.53 -11.35
CA ALA A 83 -3.96 1.88 -12.24
C ALA A 83 -2.63 2.64 -12.37
N GLU A 84 -2.69 3.98 -12.54
CA GLU A 84 -1.49 4.84 -12.62
C GLU A 84 -0.67 4.81 -11.31
N LEU A 85 -1.36 4.87 -10.17
CA LEU A 85 -0.70 4.82 -8.87
C LEU A 85 -0.11 3.44 -8.57
N ARG A 86 -0.74 2.35 -9.01
CA ARG A 86 -0.16 1.00 -8.91
C ARG A 86 1.14 0.90 -9.72
N GLN A 87 1.16 1.44 -10.95
CA GLN A 87 2.39 1.48 -11.75
C GLN A 87 3.49 2.31 -11.07
N THR A 88 3.12 3.47 -10.50
CA THR A 88 4.05 4.33 -9.76
C THR A 88 4.60 3.62 -8.51
N LEU A 89 3.76 2.89 -7.79
CA LEU A 89 4.14 2.09 -6.64
C LEU A 89 5.10 0.97 -7.02
N ASP A 90 4.84 0.25 -8.11
CA ASP A 90 5.74 -0.80 -8.62
C ASP A 90 7.10 -0.23 -9.00
N GLN A 91 7.13 0.92 -9.69
CA GLN A 91 8.38 1.63 -10.01
C GLN A 91 9.14 2.05 -8.75
N ALA A 92 8.45 2.59 -7.74
CA ALA A 92 9.08 3.00 -6.49
C ALA A 92 9.69 1.80 -5.74
N LYS A 93 8.99 0.66 -5.70
CA LYS A 93 9.50 -0.58 -5.09
C LYS A 93 10.76 -1.07 -5.79
N GLN A 94 10.76 -1.07 -7.12
CA GLN A 94 11.96 -1.39 -7.91
C GLN A 94 13.10 -0.42 -7.65
N GLN A 95 12.81 0.89 -7.58
CA GLN A 95 13.82 1.92 -7.31
C GLN A 95 14.50 1.74 -5.95
N TYR A 96 13.75 1.35 -4.92
CA TYR A 96 14.30 1.16 -3.57
C TYR A 96 14.76 -0.27 -3.27
N GLY A 97 14.64 -1.19 -4.23
CA GLY A 97 14.97 -2.60 -4.05
C GLY A 97 14.04 -3.34 -3.06
N ASP A 98 12.87 -2.77 -2.75
CA ASP A 98 11.86 -3.39 -1.87
C ASP A 98 10.93 -4.27 -2.70
N THR A 99 11.51 -5.28 -3.35
CA THR A 99 10.79 -6.23 -4.20
C THR A 99 10.20 -7.34 -3.34
N ASP A 100 8.94 -7.73 -3.58
CA ASP A 100 8.30 -8.81 -2.81
C ASP A 100 8.64 -10.21 -3.34
N GLU A 101 9.73 -10.36 -4.09
CA GLU A 101 10.10 -11.62 -4.75
C GLU A 101 10.28 -12.78 -3.76
N GLN A 102 10.71 -12.47 -2.54
CA GLN A 102 10.86 -13.44 -1.47
C GLN A 102 9.53 -13.83 -0.78
N TYR A 103 8.42 -13.18 -1.12
CA TYR A 103 7.11 -13.42 -0.51
C TYR A 103 6.03 -13.77 -1.57
N PRO A 104 6.02 -15.02 -2.09
CA PRO A 104 5.03 -15.44 -3.09
C PRO A 104 3.57 -15.25 -2.64
N GLU A 105 3.27 -15.47 -1.36
CA GLU A 105 1.92 -15.27 -0.83
C GLU A 105 1.49 -13.79 -0.89
N LEU A 106 2.41 -12.85 -0.62
CA LEU A 106 2.13 -11.43 -0.74
C LEU A 106 1.84 -11.07 -2.20
N GLN A 107 2.68 -11.53 -3.12
CA GLN A 107 2.49 -11.28 -4.55
C GLN A 107 1.14 -11.80 -5.04
N GLU A 108 0.74 -13.00 -4.60
CA GLU A 108 -0.55 -13.58 -4.93
C GLU A 108 -1.72 -12.76 -4.37
N ARG A 109 -1.63 -12.30 -3.11
CA ARG A 109 -2.64 -11.39 -2.53
C ARG A 109 -2.75 -10.09 -3.31
N CYS A 110 -1.62 -9.47 -3.65
CA CYS A 110 -1.58 -8.24 -4.43
C CYS A 110 -2.24 -8.40 -5.81
N ARG A 111 -2.05 -9.57 -6.44
CA ARG A 111 -2.62 -9.92 -7.75
C ARG A 111 -4.12 -10.21 -7.70
N THR A 112 -4.60 -10.83 -6.62
CA THR A 112 -5.98 -11.32 -6.51
C THR A 112 -6.93 -10.35 -5.81
N THR A 113 -6.41 -9.38 -5.06
CA THR A 113 -7.22 -8.34 -4.40
C THR A 113 -7.66 -7.31 -5.43
N GLN A 114 -8.98 -7.24 -5.67
CA GLN A 114 -9.62 -6.29 -6.58
C GLN A 114 -9.96 -4.97 -5.93
#